data_AF-A0A4P5Q982-F1
#
_entry.id   AF-A0A4P5Q982-F1
#
_cell.length_a   1.000
_cell.length_b   1.000
_cell.length_c   1.000
_cell.angle_alpha   90.00
_cell.angle_beta   90.00
_cell.angle_gamma   90.00
#
_symmetry.space_group_name_H-M   'P 1'
#
loop_
_entity.id
_entity.type
_entity.pdbx_description
1 polymer ?
#
loop_
_entity_poly.entity_id
_entity_poly.type
_entity_poly.pdbx_seq_one_letter_code
_entity_poly.pdbx_strand_id
1 'polypeptide(L)'
;MTIKKRVSIFCSAVLAAVVLTGCAGSAKKESTGGYIDDTVVTTKVKSALLSEKSIKSTDISVETFKGRVQLSGFVSSAAEANKAVAVTKTVKGVQVVQNALIVK
;
A
#
# COMPACT_ATOMS: atom_id res chain seq x y z
N MET A 1 -30.58 -64.58 0.06
CA MET A 1 -30.60 -63.91 1.37
C MET A 1 -29.18 -63.95 1.94
N THR A 2 -28.71 -62.86 2.57
CA THR A 2 -27.44 -62.77 3.35
C THR A 2 -26.14 -62.37 2.61
N ILE A 3 -26.07 -61.15 2.03
CA ILE A 3 -24.77 -60.52 1.66
C ILE A 3 -24.69 -59.00 1.92
N LYS A 4 -25.81 -58.32 2.22
CA LYS A 4 -25.86 -56.86 2.38
C LYS A 4 -25.39 -56.30 3.74
N LYS A 5 -24.87 -57.12 4.67
CA LYS A 5 -24.61 -56.69 6.08
C LYS A 5 -23.14 -56.63 6.51
N ARG A 6 -22.16 -56.87 5.64
CA ARG A 6 -20.72 -56.79 5.99
C ARG A 6 -19.98 -55.55 5.47
N VAL A 7 -20.62 -54.77 4.60
CA VAL A 7 -20.02 -53.54 4.03
C VAL A 7 -20.26 -52.30 4.91
N SER A 8 -21.14 -52.41 5.92
CA SER A 8 -21.55 -51.27 6.77
C SER A 8 -20.64 -51.00 7.98
N ILE A 9 -19.56 -51.76 8.21
CA ILE A 9 -18.79 -51.68 9.47
C ILE A 9 -17.27 -51.49 9.27
N PHE A 10 -16.77 -51.35 8.03
CA PHE A 10 -15.31 -51.39 7.78
C PHE A 10 -14.71 -50.27 6.91
N CYS A 11 -15.29 -49.07 6.93
CA CYS A 11 -14.66 -47.89 6.30
C CYS A 11 -14.74 -46.64 7.20
N SER A 12 -14.64 -46.83 8.51
CA SER A 12 -14.47 -45.74 9.48
C SER A 12 -13.01 -45.27 9.63
N ALA A 13 -12.10 -45.58 8.70
CA ALA A 13 -10.67 -45.34 8.91
C ALA A 13 -9.86 -44.80 7.73
N VAL A 14 -10.47 -44.46 6.57
CA VAL A 14 -9.71 -43.96 5.41
C VAL A 14 -10.38 -42.76 4.72
N LEU A 15 -10.96 -41.84 5.50
CA LEU A 15 -11.41 -40.52 5.01
C LEU A 15 -10.71 -39.36 5.76
N ALA A 16 -9.48 -39.59 6.21
CA ALA A 16 -8.70 -38.59 6.97
C ALA A 16 -7.47 -38.06 6.21
N ALA A 17 -7.43 -38.14 4.86
CA ALA A 17 -6.20 -37.87 4.11
C ALA A 17 -6.24 -36.80 3.01
N VAL A 18 -7.37 -36.15 2.65
CA VAL A 18 -7.39 -35.24 1.49
C VAL A 18 -8.18 -33.94 1.70
N VAL A 19 -7.92 -33.23 2.81
CA VAL A 19 -8.37 -31.83 2.91
C VAL A 19 -7.33 -30.95 3.62
N LEU A 20 -6.12 -30.91 3.08
CA LEU A 20 -5.11 -29.90 3.43
C LEU A 20 -4.66 -29.10 2.20
N THR A 21 -5.54 -28.92 1.21
CA THR A 21 -5.43 -27.77 0.29
C THR A 21 -5.88 -26.50 1.02
N GLY A 22 -5.10 -26.12 2.04
CA GLY A 22 -5.10 -24.76 2.53
C GLY A 22 -4.50 -23.89 1.43
N CYS A 23 -5.26 -22.88 1.01
CA CYS A 23 -4.79 -21.86 0.08
C CYS A 23 -3.41 -21.35 0.56
N ALA A 24 -2.37 -21.48 -0.27
CA ALA A 24 -1.12 -20.80 -0.05
C ALA A 24 -1.38 -19.29 -0.19
N GLY A 25 -1.92 -18.69 0.87
CA GLY A 25 -2.05 -17.26 1.01
C GLY A 25 -0.65 -16.71 0.87
N SER A 26 -0.38 -16.10 -0.28
CA SER A 26 0.88 -15.43 -0.54
C SER A 26 1.03 -14.34 0.51
N ALA A 27 1.76 -14.64 1.58
CA ALA A 27 2.21 -13.64 2.52
C ALA A 27 3.14 -12.73 1.74
N LYS A 28 2.59 -11.64 1.18
CA LYS A 28 3.38 -10.53 0.70
C LYS A 28 4.10 -10.01 1.91
N LYS A 29 5.30 -10.52 2.15
CA LYS A 29 6.23 -10.08 3.16
C LYS A 29 6.59 -8.66 2.78
N GLU A 30 5.79 -7.70 3.23
CA GLU A 30 6.23 -6.32 3.29
C GLU A 30 7.41 -6.35 4.26
N SER A 31 8.62 -6.37 3.68
CA SER A 31 9.84 -6.24 4.46
C SER A 31 9.69 -4.97 5.28
N THR A 32 9.95 -5.05 6.58
CA THR A 32 10.07 -3.90 7.48
C THR A 32 10.94 -2.78 6.87
N GLY A 33 11.87 -3.11 5.97
CA GLY A 33 12.61 -2.14 5.16
C GLY A 33 11.73 -1.22 4.32
N GLY A 34 10.77 -1.73 3.55
CA GLY A 34 9.92 -0.90 2.68
C GLY A 34 9.04 0.09 3.43
N TYR A 35 8.51 -0.30 4.59
CA TYR A 35 7.69 0.60 5.43
C TYR A 35 8.53 1.69 6.11
N ILE A 36 9.74 1.35 6.57
CA ILE A 36 10.67 2.34 7.11
C ILE A 36 11.12 3.31 6.01
N ASP A 37 11.42 2.79 4.81
CA ASP A 37 11.77 3.59 3.65
C ASP A 37 10.66 4.59 3.29
N ASP A 38 9.40 4.14 3.26
CA ASP A 38 8.25 5.00 2.93
C ASP A 38 8.00 6.10 3.98
N THR A 39 8.23 5.81 5.27
CA THR A 39 8.08 6.81 6.34
C THR A 39 9.16 7.90 6.23
N VAL A 40 10.39 7.51 5.90
CA VAL A 40 11.49 8.44 5.66
C VAL A 40 11.24 9.27 4.40
N VAL A 41 10.74 8.65 3.32
CA VAL A 41 10.35 9.36 2.10
C VAL A 41 9.25 10.37 2.39
N THR A 42 8.19 9.97 3.10
CA THR A 42 7.09 10.87 3.48
C THR A 42 7.59 12.08 4.26
N THR A 43 8.46 11.86 5.25
CA THR A 43 9.04 12.94 6.04
C THR A 43 9.87 13.88 5.16
N LYS A 44 10.72 13.35 4.27
CA LYS A 44 11.51 14.17 3.34
C LYS A 44 10.64 14.99 2.39
N VAL A 45 9.55 14.41 1.86
CA VAL A 45 8.59 15.14 1.01
C VAL A 45 7.94 16.27 1.80
N LYS A 46 7.44 15.99 3.02
CA LYS A 46 6.85 17.04 3.87
C LYS A 46 7.85 18.16 4.16
N SER A 47 9.10 17.83 4.51
CA SER A 47 10.15 18.83 4.73
C SER A 47 10.50 19.65 3.48
N ALA A 48 10.55 19.00 2.30
CA ALA A 48 10.82 19.69 1.05
C ALA A 48 9.69 20.67 0.70
N LEU A 49 8.43 20.27 0.87
CA LEU A 49 7.27 21.15 0.67
C LEU A 49 7.23 22.30 1.68
N LEU A 50 7.56 22.04 2.95
CA LEU A 50 7.66 23.07 4.00
C LEU A 50 8.75 24.11 3.73
N SER A 51 9.81 23.72 3.01
CA SER A 51 10.91 24.64 2.65
C SER A 51 10.52 25.62 1.54
N GLU A 52 9.44 25.34 0.81
CA GLU A 52 8.96 26.15 -0.30
C GLU A 52 7.98 27.21 0.17
N LYS A 53 8.45 28.46 0.28
CA LYS A 53 7.63 29.61 0.73
C LYS A 53 6.39 29.89 -0.11
N SER A 54 6.37 29.44 -1.36
CA SER A 54 5.25 29.62 -2.28
C SER A 54 4.16 28.56 -2.15
N ILE A 55 4.34 27.57 -1.27
CA ILE A 55 3.41 26.46 -1.08
C ILE A 55 2.91 26.50 0.37
N LYS A 56 1.59 26.48 0.56
CA LYS A 56 0.99 26.31 1.89
C LYS A 56 0.95 24.82 2.24
N SER A 57 2.10 24.28 2.63
CA SER A 57 2.25 22.85 2.92
C SER A 57 1.38 22.34 4.09
N THR A 58 0.84 23.23 4.94
CA THR A 58 -0.13 22.88 6.00
C THR A 58 -1.47 22.42 5.45
N ASP A 59 -1.84 22.86 4.24
CA ASP A 59 -3.10 22.50 3.59
C ASP A 59 -2.93 21.28 2.65
N ILE A 60 -1.73 20.69 2.62
CA ILE A 60 -1.36 19.56 1.77
C ILE A 60 -1.05 18.34 2.63
N SER A 61 -1.78 17.25 2.42
CA SER A 61 -1.45 15.94 2.97
C SER A 61 -0.57 15.15 2.00
N VAL A 62 0.34 14.37 2.59
CA VAL A 62 1.30 13.54 1.87
C VAL A 62 1.22 12.13 2.42
N GLU A 63 0.91 11.19 1.54
CA GLU A 63 0.89 9.76 1.83
C GLU A 63 1.85 9.05 0.87
N THR A 64 2.66 8.12 1.40
CA THR A 64 3.59 7.35 0.57
C THR A 64 3.35 5.87 0.79
N PHE A 65 3.30 5.12 -0.31
CA PHE A 65 3.23 3.66 -0.28
C PHE A 65 4.08 3.06 -1.40
N LYS A 66 5.13 2.33 -1.04
CA LYS A 66 6.10 1.67 -1.92
C LYS A 66 6.68 2.63 -2.95
N GLY A 67 7.16 3.79 -2.49
CA GLY A 67 7.71 4.85 -3.33
C GLY A 67 6.68 5.59 -4.21
N ARG A 68 5.39 5.30 -4.06
CA ARG A 68 4.30 6.04 -4.69
C ARG A 68 3.82 7.12 -3.72
N VAL A 69 3.99 8.38 -4.09
CA VAL A 69 3.58 9.52 -3.25
C VAL A 69 2.27 10.09 -3.77
N GLN A 70 1.30 10.26 -2.89
CA GLN A 70 0.04 10.95 -3.16
C GLN A 70 0.05 12.29 -2.46
N LEU A 71 -0.22 13.35 -3.22
CA LEU A 71 -0.43 14.71 -2.72
C LEU A 71 -1.93 15.01 -2.78
N SER A 72 -2.53 15.36 -1.65
CA SER A 72 -3.94 15.72 -1.55
C SER A 72 -4.12 16.98 -0.70
N GLY A 73 -5.27 17.64 -0.81
CA GLY A 73 -5.56 18.88 -0.10
C GLY A 73 -5.83 20.06 -1.03
N PHE A 74 -5.62 21.28 -0.54
CA PHE A 74 -6.00 22.50 -1.23
C PHE A 74 -4.79 23.37 -1.53
N VAL A 75 -4.79 24.01 -2.70
CA VAL A 75 -3.76 24.96 -3.13
C VAL A 75 -4.39 26.22 -3.72
N SER A 76 -3.65 27.32 -3.70
CA SER A 76 -4.16 28.63 -4.11
C SER A 76 -4.10 28.85 -5.62
N SER A 77 -3.35 28.01 -6.35
CA SER A 77 -3.23 28.12 -7.81
C SER A 77 -2.75 26.81 -8.45
N ALA A 78 -2.97 26.66 -9.76
CA ALA A 78 -2.39 25.57 -10.53
C ALA A 78 -0.84 25.61 -10.55
N ALA A 79 -0.25 26.80 -10.46
CA ALA A 79 1.21 26.94 -10.37
C ALA A 79 1.75 26.36 -9.07
N GLU A 80 1.05 26.57 -7.95
CA GLU A 80 1.36 25.98 -6.65
C GLU A 80 1.27 24.46 -6.69
N ALA A 81 0.20 23.90 -7.30
CA ALA A 81 0.05 22.45 -7.51
C ALA A 81 1.24 21.86 -8.29
N ASN A 82 1.57 22.48 -9.42
CA ASN A 82 2.67 22.03 -10.29
C ASN A 82 4.02 22.08 -9.57
N LYS A 83 4.24 23.13 -8.76
CA LYS A 83 5.46 23.27 -7.97
C LYS A 83 5.54 22.22 -6.87
N ALA A 84 4.44 21.93 -6.16
CA ALA A 84 4.39 20.85 -5.16
C ALA A 84 4.74 19.49 -5.79
N VAL A 85 4.21 19.19 -6.98
CA VAL A 85 4.55 17.97 -7.73
C VAL A 85 6.03 17.97 -8.12
N ALA A 86 6.56 19.08 -8.63
CA ALA A 86 7.96 19.19 -9.03
C ALA A 86 8.91 18.96 -7.85
N VAL A 87 8.65 19.60 -6.71
CA VAL A 87 9.43 19.46 -5.47
C VAL A 87 9.37 18.03 -4.95
N THR A 88 8.19 17.39 -4.97
CA THR A 88 8.03 16.01 -4.54
C THR A 88 8.87 15.04 -5.39
N LYS A 89 8.98 15.29 -6.71
CA LYS A 89 9.79 14.47 -7.61
C LYS A 89 11.29 14.54 -7.36
N THR A 90 11.80 15.60 -6.71
CA THR A 90 13.25 15.71 -6.41
C THR A 90 13.66 14.84 -5.22
N VAL A 91 12.70 14.36 -4.43
CA VAL A 91 12.97 13.56 -3.24
C VAL A 91 13.39 12.15 -3.63
N LYS A 92 14.59 11.74 -3.17
CA LYS A 92 15.11 10.39 -3.38
C LYS A 92 14.18 9.35 -2.77
N GLY A 93 13.79 8.35 -3.57
CA GLY A 93 12.87 7.27 -3.19
C GLY A 93 11.47 7.42 -3.77
N VAL A 94 11.14 8.59 -4.32
CA VAL A 94 9.89 8.81 -5.06
C VAL A 94 10.01 8.20 -6.45
N GLN A 95 9.11 7.27 -6.77
CA GLN A 95 9.01 6.62 -8.07
C GLN A 95 7.87 7.21 -8.90
N VAL A 96 6.73 7.49 -8.25
CA VAL A 96 5.54 8.03 -8.89
C VAL A 96 4.90 9.06 -7.98
N VAL A 97 4.44 10.17 -8.56
CA VAL A 97 3.68 11.20 -7.86
C VAL A 97 2.27 11.23 -8.42
N GLN A 98 1.28 11.04 -7.53
CA GLN A 98 -0.13 11.21 -7.82
C GLN A 98 -0.57 12.58 -7.30
N ASN A 99 -1.06 13.42 -8.21
CA ASN A 99 -1.58 14.72 -7.88
C ASN A 99 -3.10 14.64 -7.71
N ALA A 100 -3.57 14.79 -6.47
CA ALA A 100 -4.98 14.92 -6.10
C ALA A 100 -5.24 16.26 -5.40
N LEU A 101 -4.43 17.29 -5.70
CA LEU A 101 -4.59 18.64 -5.16
C LEU A 101 -5.75 19.36 -5.84
N ILE A 102 -6.55 20.08 -5.04
CA ILE A 102 -7.69 20.86 -5.50
C ILE A 102 -7.29 22.34 -5.49
N VAL A 103 -7.46 23.01 -6.62
CA VAL A 103 -7.24 24.46 -6.73
C VAL A 103 -8.52 25.17 -6.25
N LYS A 104 -8.36 26.12 -5.32
CA LYS A 104 -9.46 26.97 -4.82
C LYS A 104 -9.70 28.19 -5.71
#